data_AF-A0A2N2SUY5-F1
#
_entry.id   AF-A0A2N2SUY5-F1
#
_cell.length_a   1.000
_cell.length_b   1.000
_cell.length_c   1.000
_cell.angle_alpha   90.00
_cell.angle_beta   90.00
_cell.angle_gamma   90.00
#
_symmetry.space_group_name_H-M   'P 1'
#
loop_
_entity.id
_entity.type
_entity.pdbx_description
1 polymer ?
#
loop_
_entity_poly.entity_id
_entity_poly.type
_entity_poly.pdbx_seq_one_letter_code
_entity_poly.pdbx_strand_id
1 'polypeptide(L)'
;MDSGSQIAMTNSANGSTGVLVEGGNTADITLGGIITVVDDITTETELDTDGDGDNDGAFARGSDRYGVRVTGVAPLVGDILLESGGAINVAGNNSYGISLEAPLTGDLTTIGSISIRGDGSYGVRTTGDVTGDIRLIGDISARGEGAVGASIEGDVGGTLLIQSALTATGFRFTSRPPERPDGVVDTAENKAILFLDDLDADDLLVGGPAVHVAANVAGGVLVGRAVAYSGAGIEGDDDGDGVKNGDEDDDGDGVINRSDPDRDGNGVPDAQESTAAITSYGSGEAILIGSTTQDVTLGAVGTGDSAYGFINRGSVSALGVYDGFAANSVVIEGGPGRTVDIEGGIRNEGTIVSLSFEADSTAIRLGAGATTPDFQNTGTITAATSSKETNSEVTALRIDAGATLPSFTNSGSVLATAGGGLANTTAIVDLSGTLTSITNLRSLQATLNANEAGDPVTGQTTAINVAANTTGVTIMQNGVASAPTAADPDSDGDGVTDSSEPIIVGDIRLGSGADMVDIRNGRVLGGIHFGDGADRLSITGGAEVRGGVFDSDGDLDIDIANGVLEARQLTTTNINELNVGADGVLVVTLDAENGTRPGFKPPCAAASSNPARRRGRGR
;
A
#
# COMPACT_ATOMS: atom_id res chain seq x y z
N MET A 1 -25.53 -5.80 -26.82
CA MET A 1 -26.06 -7.12 -26.43
C MET A 1 -26.97 -6.91 -25.24
N ASP A 2 -28.24 -7.31 -25.31
CA ASP A 2 -29.17 -7.08 -24.21
C ASP A 2 -28.95 -8.07 -23.06
N SER A 3 -29.35 -7.68 -21.86
CA SER A 3 -29.38 -8.56 -20.68
C SER A 3 -30.03 -9.91 -20.96
N GLY A 4 -29.34 -10.99 -20.56
CA GLY A 4 -29.77 -12.38 -20.78
C GLY A 4 -29.39 -12.96 -22.15
N SER A 5 -28.76 -12.19 -23.04
CA SER A 5 -28.16 -12.71 -24.28
C SER A 5 -26.87 -13.50 -24.00
N GLN A 6 -26.49 -14.41 -24.90
CA GLN A 6 -25.25 -15.18 -24.76
C GLN A 6 -24.51 -15.36 -26.10
N ILE A 7 -23.18 -15.25 -26.06
CA ILE A 7 -22.24 -15.78 -27.06
C ILE A 7 -21.45 -16.90 -26.37
N ALA A 8 -21.59 -18.14 -26.84
CA ALA A 8 -20.91 -19.30 -26.27
C ALA A 8 -20.03 -20.00 -27.30
N MET A 9 -18.72 -19.92 -27.10
CA MET A 9 -17.67 -20.59 -27.89
C MET A 9 -16.91 -21.56 -26.98
N THR A 10 -17.51 -22.70 -26.70
CA THR A 10 -16.87 -23.81 -25.95
C THR A 10 -15.88 -24.55 -26.85
N ASN A 11 -14.74 -25.01 -26.32
CA ASN A 11 -13.69 -25.69 -27.08
C ASN A 11 -13.19 -24.84 -28.26
N SER A 12 -13.09 -23.53 -28.03
CA SER A 12 -12.76 -22.56 -29.07
C SER A 12 -11.33 -22.75 -29.59
N ALA A 13 -11.10 -22.52 -30.87
CA ALA A 13 -9.77 -22.58 -31.46
C ALA A 13 -8.91 -21.37 -31.04
N ASN A 14 -7.59 -21.45 -31.24
CA ASN A 14 -6.71 -20.29 -31.05
C ASN A 14 -7.16 -19.11 -31.94
N GLY A 15 -7.01 -17.88 -31.45
CA GLY A 15 -7.44 -16.69 -32.20
C GLY A 15 -8.94 -16.37 -32.12
N SER A 16 -9.74 -17.19 -31.42
CA SER A 16 -11.20 -17.00 -31.35
C SER A 16 -11.53 -15.68 -30.66
N THR A 17 -12.44 -14.91 -31.27
CA THR A 17 -12.90 -13.62 -30.75
C THR A 17 -14.41 -13.66 -30.60
N GLY A 18 -14.92 -13.39 -29.39
CA GLY A 18 -16.36 -13.34 -29.13
C GLY A 18 -17.02 -12.15 -29.80
N VAL A 19 -16.51 -10.95 -29.53
CA VAL A 19 -16.94 -9.69 -30.17
C VAL A 19 -15.72 -8.99 -30.75
N LEU A 20 -15.69 -8.82 -32.08
CA LEU A 20 -14.69 -8.03 -32.77
C LEU A 20 -15.27 -6.66 -33.13
N VAL A 21 -14.58 -5.59 -32.75
CA VAL A 21 -14.89 -4.21 -33.08
C VAL A 21 -13.72 -3.64 -33.88
N GLU A 22 -14.01 -3.06 -35.04
CA GLU A 22 -13.00 -2.41 -35.87
C GLU A 22 -12.99 -0.91 -35.58
N GLY A 23 -11.81 -0.35 -35.35
CA GLY A 23 -11.59 1.10 -35.28
C GLY A 23 -11.89 1.81 -36.60
N GLY A 24 -12.11 3.12 -36.53
CA GLY A 24 -12.61 3.94 -37.65
C GLY A 24 -14.13 3.96 -37.77
N ASN A 25 -14.84 3.22 -36.92
CA ASN A 25 -16.29 3.25 -36.80
C ASN A 25 -16.74 4.25 -35.72
N THR A 26 -18.01 4.64 -35.78
CA THR A 26 -18.67 5.46 -34.75
C THR A 26 -19.88 4.70 -34.21
N ALA A 27 -19.77 4.17 -33.00
CA ALA A 27 -20.82 3.43 -32.32
C ALA A 27 -20.47 3.19 -30.84
N ASP A 28 -21.50 3.18 -30.00
CA ASP A 28 -21.38 2.68 -28.64
C ASP A 28 -21.48 1.15 -28.63
N ILE A 29 -20.67 0.51 -27.78
CA ILE A 29 -20.60 -0.93 -27.60
C ILE A 29 -21.10 -1.28 -26.21
N THR A 30 -22.40 -1.60 -26.09
CA THR A 30 -23.02 -2.02 -24.83
C THR A 30 -23.15 -3.54 -24.74
N LEU A 31 -22.66 -4.12 -23.66
CA LEU A 31 -22.60 -5.56 -23.39
C LEU A 31 -23.34 -5.89 -22.09
N GLY A 32 -24.62 -6.23 -22.17
CA GLY A 32 -25.41 -6.71 -21.03
C GLY A 32 -25.53 -8.24 -20.93
N GLY A 33 -25.02 -8.98 -21.92
CA GLY A 33 -25.09 -10.45 -21.98
C GLY A 33 -23.79 -11.16 -21.59
N ILE A 34 -23.79 -12.49 -21.66
CA ILE A 34 -22.64 -13.33 -21.32
C ILE A 34 -21.83 -13.68 -22.58
N ILE A 35 -20.52 -13.48 -22.55
CA ILE A 35 -19.57 -13.92 -23.57
C ILE A 35 -18.69 -15.01 -22.95
N THR A 36 -18.61 -16.16 -23.60
CA THR A 36 -17.79 -17.30 -23.18
C THR A 36 -16.90 -17.75 -24.34
N VAL A 37 -15.59 -17.63 -24.20
CA VAL A 37 -14.59 -18.08 -25.19
C VAL A 37 -13.55 -18.92 -24.47
N VAL A 38 -13.86 -20.20 -24.27
CA VAL A 38 -13.09 -21.10 -23.41
C VAL A 38 -12.48 -22.25 -24.21
N ASP A 39 -11.51 -22.91 -23.61
CA ASP A 39 -10.86 -24.10 -24.14
C ASP A 39 -11.72 -25.37 -23.98
N ASP A 40 -11.08 -26.52 -24.15
CA ASP A 40 -11.68 -27.84 -23.98
C ASP A 40 -11.43 -28.47 -22.60
N ILE A 41 -10.80 -27.73 -21.67
CA ILE A 41 -10.65 -28.19 -20.29
C ILE A 41 -11.99 -27.99 -19.60
N THR A 42 -12.81 -29.04 -19.62
CA THR A 42 -14.17 -28.99 -19.08
C THR A 42 -14.24 -29.11 -17.56
N THR A 43 -13.22 -29.69 -16.92
CA THR A 43 -13.11 -29.82 -15.45
C THR A 43 -11.65 -29.93 -15.03
N GLU A 44 -11.25 -29.25 -13.95
CA GLU A 44 -9.89 -29.34 -13.41
C GLU A 44 -9.59 -30.73 -12.82
N THR A 45 -10.62 -31.48 -12.39
CA THR A 45 -10.51 -32.85 -11.84
C THR A 45 -10.04 -33.93 -12.83
N GLU A 46 -9.81 -33.58 -14.10
CA GLU A 46 -9.21 -34.51 -15.08
C GLU A 46 -7.68 -34.45 -15.09
N LEU A 47 -7.08 -33.62 -14.23
CA LEU A 47 -5.66 -33.30 -14.25
C LEU A 47 -4.86 -33.76 -13.02
N ASP A 48 -5.51 -34.27 -11.98
CA ASP A 48 -4.90 -34.93 -10.81
C ASP A 48 -4.13 -36.20 -11.24
N THR A 49 -2.87 -36.06 -11.65
CA THR A 49 -2.08 -37.13 -12.29
C THR A 49 -1.52 -38.09 -11.25
N ASP A 50 -1.23 -37.63 -10.03
CA ASP A 50 -0.62 -38.42 -8.97
C ASP A 50 -1.62 -38.83 -7.85
N GLY A 51 -2.83 -38.29 -7.88
CA GLY A 51 -3.97 -38.68 -7.07
C GLY A 51 -3.96 -38.13 -5.65
N ASP A 52 -3.16 -37.12 -5.33
CA ASP A 52 -3.02 -36.56 -3.98
C ASP A 52 -4.15 -35.58 -3.58
N GLY A 53 -4.99 -35.21 -4.54
CA GLY A 53 -6.22 -34.47 -4.31
C GLY A 53 -6.19 -33.00 -4.75
N ASP A 54 -5.10 -32.53 -5.35
CA ASP A 54 -5.12 -31.31 -6.19
C ASP A 54 -5.13 -31.61 -7.69
N ASN A 55 -5.15 -30.56 -8.51
CA ASN A 55 -5.31 -30.67 -9.96
C ASN A 55 -4.02 -30.19 -10.63
N ASP A 56 -3.35 -31.06 -11.37
CA ASP A 56 -2.09 -30.70 -12.01
C ASP A 56 -2.29 -29.95 -13.34
N GLY A 57 -1.18 -29.51 -13.91
CA GLY A 57 -1.07 -29.07 -15.29
C GLY A 57 -1.62 -27.67 -15.58
N ALA A 58 -1.53 -27.28 -16.85
CA ALA A 58 -1.80 -25.91 -17.27
C ALA A 58 -3.25 -25.47 -16.98
N PHE A 59 -3.40 -24.22 -16.55
CA PHE A 59 -4.70 -23.59 -16.32
C PHE A 59 -5.60 -23.56 -17.56
N ALA A 60 -5.02 -23.45 -18.75
CA ALA A 60 -5.75 -23.46 -20.00
C ALA A 60 -4.93 -24.05 -21.16
N ARG A 61 -5.63 -24.50 -22.21
CA ARG A 61 -5.04 -24.94 -23.49
C ARG A 61 -5.35 -23.96 -24.60
N GLY A 62 -4.43 -23.82 -25.55
CA GLY A 62 -4.59 -22.92 -26.69
C GLY A 62 -4.24 -21.48 -26.34
N SER A 63 -4.36 -20.57 -27.30
CA SER A 63 -3.88 -19.20 -27.14
C SER A 63 -4.65 -18.14 -27.93
N ASP A 64 -4.38 -16.87 -27.63
CA ASP A 64 -4.82 -15.71 -28.40
C ASP A 64 -6.35 -15.63 -28.52
N ARG A 65 -7.07 -15.90 -27.44
CA ARG A 65 -8.53 -15.77 -27.41
C ARG A 65 -8.94 -14.41 -26.86
N TYR A 66 -10.05 -13.90 -27.35
CA TYR A 66 -10.55 -12.58 -27.00
C TYR A 66 -12.03 -12.66 -26.66
N GLY A 67 -12.43 -12.15 -25.50
CA GLY A 67 -13.84 -11.90 -25.20
C GLY A 67 -14.36 -10.78 -26.09
N VAL A 68 -13.77 -9.60 -25.91
CA VAL A 68 -13.96 -8.41 -26.74
C VAL A 68 -12.60 -7.96 -27.27
N ARG A 69 -12.53 -7.70 -28.58
CA ARG A 69 -11.32 -7.18 -29.22
C ARG A 69 -11.66 -5.95 -30.05
N VAL A 70 -11.02 -4.83 -29.74
CA VAL A 70 -11.11 -3.59 -30.53
C VAL A 70 -9.79 -3.40 -31.24
N THR A 71 -9.78 -3.38 -32.57
CA THR A 71 -8.54 -3.38 -33.37
C THR A 71 -8.62 -2.43 -34.56
N GLY A 72 -7.48 -2.00 -35.09
CA GLY A 72 -7.39 -1.03 -36.18
C GLY A 72 -6.53 0.18 -35.84
N VAL A 73 -6.21 0.99 -36.85
CA VAL A 73 -5.33 2.16 -36.71
C VAL A 73 -6.09 3.47 -36.49
N ALA A 74 -7.38 3.50 -36.80
CA ALA A 74 -8.25 4.65 -36.62
C ALA A 74 -9.06 4.47 -35.32
N PRO A 75 -9.45 5.55 -34.63
CA PRO A 75 -10.18 5.44 -33.37
C PRO A 75 -11.57 4.82 -33.56
N LEU A 76 -12.02 4.03 -32.60
CA LEU A 76 -13.46 3.84 -32.37
C LEU A 76 -14.00 5.12 -31.71
N VAL A 77 -15.07 5.69 -32.24
CA VAL A 77 -15.73 6.87 -31.63
C VAL A 77 -17.03 6.43 -30.98
N GLY A 78 -17.16 6.64 -29.67
CA GLY A 78 -18.26 6.12 -28.85
C GLY A 78 -17.72 5.37 -27.63
N ASP A 79 -18.62 4.93 -26.76
CA ASP A 79 -18.25 4.33 -25.48
C ASP A 79 -18.27 2.79 -25.54
N ILE A 80 -17.52 2.15 -24.65
CA ILE A 80 -17.58 0.71 -24.42
C ILE A 80 -18.08 0.49 -23.00
N LEU A 81 -19.22 -0.19 -22.87
CA LEU A 81 -19.87 -0.46 -21.59
C LEU A 81 -20.15 -1.96 -21.43
N LEU A 82 -19.52 -2.59 -20.43
CA LEU A 82 -19.96 -3.88 -19.89
C LEU A 82 -20.91 -3.63 -18.72
N GLU A 83 -22.20 -3.83 -18.91
CA GLU A 83 -23.24 -3.54 -17.91
C GLU A 83 -23.19 -4.54 -16.74
N SER A 84 -23.84 -4.23 -15.61
CA SER A 84 -23.88 -5.07 -14.41
C SER A 84 -24.36 -6.52 -14.64
N GLY A 85 -25.22 -6.76 -15.65
CA GLY A 85 -25.66 -8.10 -16.04
C GLY A 85 -24.74 -8.83 -17.02
N GLY A 86 -23.76 -8.14 -17.58
CA GLY A 86 -22.80 -8.66 -18.54
C GLY A 86 -21.69 -9.47 -17.85
N ALA A 87 -21.18 -10.49 -18.55
CA ALA A 87 -20.03 -11.25 -18.08
C ALA A 87 -19.15 -11.69 -19.25
N ILE A 88 -17.83 -11.64 -19.08
CA ILE A 88 -16.85 -12.12 -20.06
C ILE A 88 -16.01 -13.22 -19.41
N ASN A 89 -16.06 -14.42 -19.98
CA ASN A 89 -15.29 -15.57 -19.52
C ASN A 89 -14.39 -16.07 -20.64
N VAL A 90 -13.08 -16.01 -20.44
CA VAL A 90 -12.09 -16.43 -21.43
C VAL A 90 -11.09 -17.38 -20.78
N ALA A 91 -10.78 -18.47 -21.49
CA ALA A 91 -9.72 -19.39 -21.07
C ALA A 91 -8.78 -19.63 -22.24
N GLY A 92 -7.46 -19.50 -22.03
CA GLY A 92 -6.40 -19.68 -23.02
C GLY A 92 -5.16 -18.89 -22.63
N ASN A 93 -3.98 -19.27 -23.12
CA ASN A 93 -2.74 -18.52 -22.86
C ASN A 93 -2.65 -17.28 -23.76
N ASN A 94 -1.97 -16.22 -23.34
CA ASN A 94 -1.87 -14.95 -24.06
C ASN A 94 -3.25 -14.45 -24.55
N SER A 95 -4.27 -14.59 -23.70
CA SER A 95 -5.67 -14.31 -24.04
C SER A 95 -6.20 -13.10 -23.27
N TYR A 96 -7.34 -12.56 -23.70
CA TYR A 96 -7.81 -11.25 -23.27
C TYR A 96 -9.31 -11.28 -22.99
N GLY A 97 -9.75 -10.82 -21.81
CA GLY A 97 -11.16 -10.53 -21.57
C GLY A 97 -11.62 -9.39 -22.47
N ILE A 98 -11.00 -8.23 -22.32
CA ILE A 98 -11.13 -7.06 -23.19
C ILE A 98 -9.73 -6.66 -23.67
N SER A 99 -9.53 -6.62 -24.99
CA SER A 99 -8.33 -6.06 -25.64
C SER A 99 -8.72 -4.82 -26.43
N LEU A 100 -8.23 -3.64 -26.01
CA LEU A 100 -8.40 -2.37 -26.70
C LEU A 100 -7.07 -1.97 -27.37
N GLU A 101 -6.92 -2.36 -28.64
CA GLU A 101 -5.71 -2.14 -29.45
C GLU A 101 -5.79 -0.87 -30.31
N ALA A 102 -7.00 -0.54 -30.78
CA ALA A 102 -7.24 0.73 -31.47
C ALA A 102 -7.51 1.85 -30.44
N PRO A 103 -7.21 3.11 -30.76
CA PRO A 103 -7.61 4.23 -29.91
C PRO A 103 -9.13 4.29 -29.70
N LEU A 104 -9.57 4.75 -28.54
CA LEU A 104 -10.96 4.98 -28.19
C LEU A 104 -11.20 6.48 -27.98
N THR A 105 -12.08 7.06 -28.78
CA THR A 105 -12.63 8.39 -28.53
C THR A 105 -13.96 8.25 -27.80
N GLY A 106 -13.88 8.12 -26.49
CA GLY A 106 -14.97 7.81 -25.57
C GLY A 106 -14.44 7.20 -24.28
N ASP A 107 -15.34 6.61 -23.49
CA ASP A 107 -15.04 5.98 -22.21
C ASP A 107 -15.03 4.45 -22.31
N LEU A 108 -14.22 3.80 -21.47
CA LEU A 108 -14.29 2.36 -21.21
C LEU A 108 -14.82 2.12 -19.79
N THR A 109 -16.01 1.54 -19.67
CA THR A 109 -16.64 1.24 -18.38
C THR A 109 -16.98 -0.25 -18.25
N THR A 110 -16.52 -0.88 -17.17
CA THR A 110 -16.80 -2.29 -16.87
C THR A 110 -17.48 -2.45 -15.51
N ILE A 111 -18.80 -2.64 -15.51
CA ILE A 111 -19.63 -2.89 -14.31
C ILE A 111 -19.93 -4.40 -14.16
N GLY A 112 -19.99 -5.12 -15.28
CA GLY A 112 -20.11 -6.58 -15.29
C GLY A 112 -18.79 -7.29 -14.96
N SER A 113 -18.82 -8.62 -14.86
CA SER A 113 -17.66 -9.41 -14.44
C SER A 113 -16.78 -9.88 -15.60
N ILE A 114 -15.48 -9.97 -15.35
CA ILE A 114 -14.48 -10.47 -16.30
C ILE A 114 -13.63 -11.55 -15.62
N SER A 115 -13.57 -12.73 -16.23
CA SER A 115 -12.77 -13.86 -15.77
C SER A 115 -11.86 -14.35 -16.89
N ILE A 116 -10.54 -14.34 -16.64
CA ILE A 116 -9.51 -14.82 -17.56
C ILE A 116 -8.70 -15.94 -16.87
N ARG A 117 -8.55 -17.07 -17.56
CA ARG A 117 -7.74 -18.21 -17.11
C ARG A 117 -6.72 -18.60 -18.18
N GLY A 118 -5.43 -18.64 -17.83
CA GLY A 118 -4.33 -19.03 -18.69
C GLY A 118 -3.13 -18.10 -18.58
N ASP A 119 -1.97 -18.60 -18.94
CA ASP A 119 -0.68 -17.91 -18.72
C ASP A 119 -0.55 -16.69 -19.63
N GLY A 120 0.09 -15.62 -19.15
CA GLY A 120 0.34 -14.38 -19.89
C GLY A 120 -0.93 -13.69 -20.37
N SER A 121 -2.06 -13.90 -19.70
CA SER A 121 -3.38 -13.41 -20.12
C SER A 121 -3.84 -12.20 -19.32
N TYR A 122 -4.73 -11.40 -19.90
CA TYR A 122 -5.17 -10.12 -19.35
C TYR A 122 -6.69 -10.08 -19.18
N GLY A 123 -7.18 -9.58 -18.04
CA GLY A 123 -8.61 -9.32 -17.87
C GLY A 123 -9.05 -8.17 -18.78
N VAL A 124 -8.47 -6.98 -18.55
CA VAL A 124 -8.61 -5.79 -19.39
C VAL A 124 -7.23 -5.31 -19.81
N ARG A 125 -7.02 -5.05 -21.10
CA ARG A 125 -5.77 -4.46 -21.59
C ARG A 125 -6.06 -3.34 -22.59
N THR A 126 -5.51 -2.16 -22.36
CA THR A 126 -5.62 -1.01 -23.27
C THR A 126 -4.23 -0.64 -23.80
N THR A 127 -3.95 -0.92 -25.07
CA THR A 127 -2.73 -0.46 -25.75
C THR A 127 -2.99 0.72 -26.69
N GLY A 128 -4.26 0.92 -27.08
CA GLY A 128 -4.71 2.16 -27.72
C GLY A 128 -5.07 3.22 -26.69
N ASP A 129 -4.82 4.48 -27.02
CA ASP A 129 -5.16 5.64 -26.19
C ASP A 129 -6.68 5.75 -25.98
N VAL A 130 -7.10 6.18 -24.80
CA VAL A 130 -8.49 6.45 -24.44
C VAL A 130 -8.64 7.93 -24.17
N THR A 131 -9.47 8.64 -24.92
CA THR A 131 -9.60 10.11 -24.74
C THR A 131 -10.38 10.49 -23.48
N GLY A 132 -11.27 9.62 -23.01
CA GLY A 132 -12.07 9.81 -21.81
C GLY A 132 -11.54 9.02 -20.63
N ASP A 133 -12.46 8.55 -19.79
CA ASP A 133 -12.15 7.83 -18.56
C ASP A 133 -12.09 6.31 -18.79
N ILE A 134 -11.36 5.63 -17.91
CA ILE A 134 -11.43 4.18 -17.76
C ILE A 134 -11.99 3.88 -16.37
N ARG A 135 -13.14 3.20 -16.31
CA ARG A 135 -13.87 2.88 -15.08
C ARG A 135 -13.98 1.36 -14.91
N LEU A 136 -13.24 0.81 -13.95
CA LEU A 136 -13.24 -0.62 -13.61
C LEU A 136 -14.03 -0.83 -12.32
N ILE A 137 -15.29 -1.23 -12.42
CA ILE A 137 -16.25 -1.30 -11.30
C ILE A 137 -16.62 -2.75 -10.93
N GLY A 138 -16.90 -3.60 -11.93
CA GLY A 138 -17.26 -5.01 -11.73
C GLY A 138 -16.05 -5.90 -11.43
N ASP A 139 -16.31 -7.13 -10.98
CA ASP A 139 -15.26 -8.10 -10.61
C ASP A 139 -14.35 -8.44 -11.79
N ILE A 140 -13.03 -8.39 -11.58
CA ILE A 140 -12.02 -8.82 -12.55
C ILE A 140 -11.13 -9.89 -11.91
N SER A 141 -11.07 -11.08 -12.51
CA SER A 141 -10.23 -12.19 -12.03
C SER A 141 -9.30 -12.69 -13.12
N ALA A 142 -8.00 -12.74 -12.81
CA ALA A 142 -6.96 -13.26 -13.69
C ALA A 142 -6.18 -14.39 -13.00
N ARG A 143 -6.21 -15.58 -13.60
CA ARG A 143 -5.52 -16.77 -13.08
C ARG A 143 -4.60 -17.40 -14.12
N GLY A 144 -3.31 -17.49 -13.80
CA GLY A 144 -2.28 -18.09 -14.66
C GLY A 144 -0.90 -17.50 -14.40
N GLU A 145 0.16 -18.16 -14.86
CA GLU A 145 1.51 -17.61 -14.76
C GLU A 145 1.60 -16.28 -15.52
N GLY A 146 2.03 -15.20 -14.87
CA GLY A 146 2.10 -13.87 -15.47
C GLY A 146 0.75 -13.28 -15.89
N ALA A 147 -0.39 -13.83 -15.44
CA ALA A 147 -1.70 -13.28 -15.75
C ALA A 147 -1.92 -11.95 -15.01
N VAL A 148 -2.50 -10.97 -15.71
CA VAL A 148 -2.70 -9.58 -15.24
C VAL A 148 -4.19 -9.27 -15.20
N GLY A 149 -4.66 -8.63 -14.13
CA GLY A 149 -6.06 -8.22 -14.02
C GLY A 149 -6.40 -7.12 -15.01
N ALA A 150 -5.80 -5.95 -14.84
CA ALA A 150 -5.94 -4.80 -15.73
C ALA A 150 -4.57 -4.22 -16.11
N SER A 151 -4.32 -3.96 -17.39
CA SER A 151 -3.10 -3.34 -17.91
C SER A 151 -3.43 -2.13 -18.78
N ILE A 152 -3.00 -0.94 -18.35
CA ILE A 152 -3.24 0.34 -19.02
C ILE A 152 -1.93 0.81 -19.65
N GLU A 153 -1.80 0.64 -20.95
CA GLU A 153 -0.57 0.86 -21.73
C GLU A 153 -0.71 1.97 -22.80
N GLY A 154 -1.94 2.38 -23.14
CA GLY A 154 -2.25 3.58 -23.92
C GLY A 154 -2.62 4.75 -23.02
N ASP A 155 -2.37 5.98 -23.47
CA ASP A 155 -2.61 7.19 -22.67
C ASP A 155 -4.11 7.38 -22.40
N VAL A 156 -4.45 7.82 -21.19
CA VAL A 156 -5.83 8.07 -20.75
C VAL A 156 -6.02 9.57 -20.56
N GLY A 157 -6.97 10.15 -21.29
CA GLY A 157 -7.28 11.59 -21.25
C GLY A 157 -8.09 12.01 -20.03
N GLY A 158 -8.80 11.08 -19.40
CA GLY A 158 -9.51 11.26 -18.14
C GLY A 158 -8.83 10.54 -16.96
N THR A 159 -9.65 10.13 -16.00
CA THR A 159 -9.29 9.41 -14.78
C THR A 159 -9.27 7.90 -15.03
N LEU A 160 -8.36 7.20 -14.37
CA LEU A 160 -8.48 5.76 -14.16
C LEU A 160 -9.16 5.51 -12.81
N LEU A 161 -10.45 5.21 -12.84
CA LEU A 161 -11.25 4.86 -11.66
C LEU A 161 -11.28 3.34 -11.49
N ILE A 162 -10.87 2.86 -10.32
CA ILE A 162 -10.93 1.44 -9.96
C ILE A 162 -11.80 1.32 -8.71
N GLN A 163 -12.98 0.73 -8.85
CA GLN A 163 -13.86 0.30 -7.76
C GLN A 163 -14.12 -1.22 -7.78
N SER A 164 -13.41 -1.94 -8.66
CA SER A 164 -13.46 -3.39 -8.85
C SER A 164 -12.95 -4.20 -7.65
N ALA A 165 -13.57 -5.35 -7.42
CA ALA A 165 -12.89 -6.47 -6.79
C ALA A 165 -11.99 -7.15 -7.83
N LEU A 166 -10.72 -6.76 -7.84
CA LEU A 166 -9.75 -7.19 -8.83
C LEU A 166 -8.77 -8.19 -8.20
N THR A 167 -8.61 -9.36 -8.81
CA THR A 167 -7.72 -10.43 -8.33
C THR A 167 -6.79 -10.92 -9.42
N ALA A 168 -5.49 -11.05 -9.11
CA ALA A 168 -4.51 -11.73 -9.95
C ALA A 168 -3.75 -12.78 -9.15
N THR A 169 -3.57 -13.97 -9.73
CA THR A 169 -2.85 -15.07 -9.10
C THR A 169 -2.28 -16.03 -10.14
N GLY A 170 -1.08 -16.53 -9.89
CA GLY A 170 -0.59 -17.73 -10.56
C GLY A 170 -0.89 -18.99 -9.74
N PHE A 171 -1.12 -18.85 -8.43
CA PHE A 171 -1.40 -19.99 -7.56
C PHE A 171 -2.72 -20.67 -7.92
N ARG A 172 -2.71 -21.99 -7.80
CA ARG A 172 -3.93 -22.82 -7.85
C ARG A 172 -4.82 -22.53 -6.65
N PHE A 173 -4.21 -22.40 -5.48
CA PHE A 173 -4.89 -22.14 -4.22
C PHE A 173 -4.43 -20.82 -3.62
N THR A 174 -5.39 -19.96 -3.28
CA THR A 174 -5.13 -18.64 -2.69
C THR A 174 -5.20 -18.64 -1.16
N SER A 175 -5.29 -19.83 -0.58
CA SER A 175 -5.25 -20.09 0.86
C SER A 175 -4.25 -21.19 1.15
N ARG A 176 -3.38 -20.97 2.14
CA ARG A 176 -2.36 -21.95 2.53
C ARG A 176 -3.02 -23.22 3.08
N PRO A 177 -2.79 -24.41 2.48
CA PRO A 177 -3.23 -25.67 3.04
C PRO A 177 -2.59 -25.94 4.42
N PRO A 178 -3.20 -26.75 5.28
CA PRO A 178 -2.59 -27.13 6.55
C PRO A 178 -1.30 -27.92 6.33
N GLU A 179 -0.36 -27.81 7.28
CA GLU A 179 0.77 -28.72 7.34
C GLU A 179 0.30 -30.14 7.67
N ARG A 180 0.91 -31.13 7.02
CA ARG A 180 0.61 -32.54 7.26
C ARG A 180 1.01 -32.96 8.69
N PRO A 181 0.07 -33.50 9.49
CA PRO A 181 0.41 -33.96 10.83
C PRO A 181 1.37 -35.15 10.82
N ASP A 182 2.31 -35.17 11.77
CA ASP A 182 3.29 -36.24 11.93
C ASP A 182 2.64 -37.64 12.00
N GLY A 183 3.15 -38.56 11.18
CA GLY A 183 2.72 -39.97 11.17
C GLY A 183 1.42 -40.24 10.41
N VAL A 184 0.82 -39.23 9.79
CA VAL A 184 -0.24 -39.42 8.79
C VAL A 184 0.41 -39.89 7.48
N VAL A 185 -0.03 -41.06 7.01
CA VAL A 185 0.34 -41.60 5.69
C VAL A 185 -0.90 -41.55 4.81
N ASP A 186 -0.73 -41.28 3.53
CA ASP A 186 -1.85 -41.27 2.59
C ASP A 186 -2.49 -42.65 2.47
N THR A 187 -3.80 -42.65 2.62
CA THR A 187 -4.74 -43.72 2.40
C THR A 187 -5.74 -43.26 1.36
N ALA A 188 -6.50 -44.20 0.80
CA ALA A 188 -7.59 -43.84 -0.12
C ALA A 188 -8.70 -42.99 0.53
N GLU A 189 -8.69 -42.84 1.86
CA GLU A 189 -9.72 -42.11 2.62
C GLU A 189 -9.29 -40.68 3.02
N ASN A 190 -7.99 -40.39 3.13
CA ASN A 190 -7.46 -39.06 3.46
C ASN A 190 -6.78 -38.33 2.28
N LYS A 191 -6.57 -38.98 1.12
CA LYS A 191 -6.17 -38.35 -0.17
C LYS A 191 -7.12 -37.25 -0.67
N ALA A 192 -8.23 -37.00 0.01
CA ALA A 192 -9.13 -35.88 -0.30
C ALA A 192 -8.79 -34.61 0.50
N ILE A 193 -7.79 -34.66 1.39
CA ILE A 193 -7.32 -33.52 2.19
C ILE A 193 -6.02 -33.04 1.56
N LEU A 194 -6.03 -31.83 1.03
CA LEU A 194 -4.83 -31.16 0.54
C LEU A 194 -3.95 -30.69 1.69
N PHE A 195 -2.70 -31.11 1.72
CA PHE A 195 -1.67 -30.62 2.63
C PHE A 195 -0.66 -29.73 1.91
N LEU A 196 0.13 -28.98 2.67
CA LEU A 196 1.13 -28.08 2.11
C LEU A 196 2.23 -28.82 1.32
N ASP A 197 2.57 -30.04 1.72
CA ASP A 197 3.60 -30.87 1.08
C ASP A 197 3.11 -31.64 -0.16
N ASP A 198 1.81 -31.55 -0.46
CA ASP A 198 1.19 -32.08 -1.68
C ASP A 198 1.35 -31.09 -2.86
N LEU A 199 1.53 -29.79 -2.58
CA LEU A 199 1.63 -28.79 -3.64
C LEU A 199 2.84 -28.98 -4.54
N ASP A 200 2.59 -29.03 -5.84
CA ASP A 200 3.62 -29.14 -6.87
C ASP A 200 4.00 -27.76 -7.46
N ALA A 201 5.00 -27.77 -8.34
CA ALA A 201 5.55 -26.54 -8.93
C ALA A 201 4.52 -25.75 -9.75
N ASP A 202 3.55 -26.43 -10.35
CA ASP A 202 2.48 -25.81 -11.12
C ASP A 202 1.34 -25.24 -10.25
N ASP A 203 1.27 -25.58 -8.96
CA ASP A 203 0.35 -24.93 -8.02
C ASP A 203 0.90 -23.62 -7.45
N LEU A 204 2.22 -23.46 -7.55
CA LEU A 204 3.00 -22.35 -7.01
C LEU A 204 3.43 -21.33 -8.06
N LEU A 205 2.75 -21.31 -9.23
CA LEU A 205 3.02 -20.33 -10.29
C LEU A 205 2.76 -18.90 -9.80
N VAL A 206 3.47 -17.93 -10.38
CA VAL A 206 3.36 -16.52 -10.00
C VAL A 206 2.57 -15.75 -11.04
N GLY A 207 1.54 -15.02 -10.58
CA GLY A 207 0.75 -14.12 -11.43
C GLY A 207 1.53 -12.86 -11.80
N GLY A 208 1.03 -12.12 -12.78
CA GLY A 208 1.48 -10.76 -13.02
C GLY A 208 0.87 -9.78 -12.01
N PRO A 209 1.08 -8.47 -12.21
CA PRO A 209 0.43 -7.48 -11.38
C PRO A 209 -1.10 -7.56 -11.48
N ALA A 210 -1.80 -7.24 -10.40
CA ALA A 210 -3.25 -7.16 -10.44
C ALA A 210 -3.69 -5.95 -11.29
N VAL A 211 -3.09 -4.79 -11.05
CA VAL A 211 -3.21 -3.59 -11.90
C VAL A 211 -1.83 -3.15 -12.37
N HIS A 212 -1.67 -2.92 -13.66
CA HIS A 212 -0.48 -2.30 -14.25
C HIS A 212 -0.86 -1.00 -14.97
N VAL A 213 -0.24 0.11 -14.58
CA VAL A 213 -0.37 1.42 -15.25
C VAL A 213 0.98 1.78 -15.85
N ALA A 214 1.07 1.70 -17.17
CA ALA A 214 2.28 1.91 -17.97
C ALA A 214 2.20 3.14 -18.90
N ALA A 215 1.13 3.93 -18.78
CA ALA A 215 0.85 5.08 -19.63
C ALA A 215 0.47 6.34 -18.84
N ASN A 216 0.41 7.48 -19.52
CA ASN A 216 -0.01 8.73 -18.88
C ASN A 216 -1.50 8.66 -18.56
N VAL A 217 -1.89 9.15 -17.39
CA VAL A 217 -3.31 9.27 -16.99
C VAL A 217 -3.54 10.71 -16.57
N ALA A 218 -4.18 11.48 -17.44
CA ALA A 218 -4.28 12.93 -17.27
C ALA A 218 -5.14 13.31 -16.05
N GLY A 219 -6.17 12.52 -15.73
CA GLY A 219 -6.98 12.64 -14.51
C GLY A 219 -6.52 11.73 -13.37
N GLY A 220 -5.27 11.25 -13.38
CA GLY A 220 -4.74 10.44 -12.28
C GLY A 220 -5.41 9.09 -12.05
N VAL A 221 -5.00 8.43 -10.97
CA VAL A 221 -5.49 7.09 -10.60
C VAL A 221 -6.22 7.16 -9.27
N LEU A 222 -7.49 6.75 -9.29
CA LEU A 222 -8.36 6.67 -8.12
C LEU A 222 -8.75 5.21 -7.84
N VAL A 223 -8.18 4.64 -6.79
CA VAL A 223 -8.69 3.39 -6.19
C VAL A 223 -9.84 3.78 -5.27
N GLY A 224 -11.04 3.80 -5.84
CA GLY A 224 -12.21 4.45 -5.27
C GLY A 224 -12.96 3.62 -4.22
N ARG A 225 -13.92 4.29 -3.60
CA ARG A 225 -14.99 3.70 -2.81
C ARG A 225 -16.27 4.44 -3.11
N ALA A 226 -17.40 3.74 -2.98
CA ALA A 226 -18.71 4.37 -3.07
C ALA A 226 -18.83 5.55 -2.09
N VAL A 227 -19.53 6.61 -2.52
CA VAL A 227 -19.75 7.80 -1.70
C VAL A 227 -20.53 7.43 -0.43
N ALA A 228 -19.94 7.67 0.74
CA ALA A 228 -20.52 7.35 2.04
C ALA A 228 -20.44 8.54 3.01
N TYR A 229 -21.57 8.85 3.64
CA TYR A 229 -21.64 9.82 4.75
C TYR A 229 -21.21 9.18 6.07
N SER A 230 -20.85 10.03 7.03
CA SER A 230 -20.73 9.64 8.43
C SER A 230 -22.06 9.11 9.00
N GLY A 231 -22.04 8.70 10.28
CA GLY A 231 -23.23 8.19 10.95
C GLY A 231 -24.41 9.18 11.02
N ALA A 232 -24.18 10.48 10.82
CA ALA A 232 -25.25 11.49 10.74
C ALA A 232 -25.97 11.48 9.38
N GLY A 233 -25.40 10.81 8.37
CA GLY A 233 -25.99 10.64 7.06
C GLY A 233 -26.16 11.96 6.31
N ILE A 234 -27.18 12.03 5.46
CA ILE A 234 -27.47 13.19 4.62
C ILE A 234 -27.89 14.47 5.38
N GLU A 235 -28.22 14.32 6.67
CA GLU A 235 -28.54 15.44 7.56
C GLU A 235 -27.34 15.84 8.44
N GLY A 236 -26.22 15.15 8.30
CA GLY A 236 -24.93 15.47 8.91
C GLY A 236 -24.26 16.68 8.26
N ASP A 237 -23.07 16.98 8.74
CA ASP A 237 -22.18 18.08 8.35
C ASP A 237 -20.77 17.51 8.57
N ASP A 238 -20.31 16.74 7.59
CA ASP A 238 -19.11 15.88 7.71
C ASP A 238 -17.82 16.72 7.61
N ASP A 239 -17.86 17.87 6.94
CA ASP A 239 -16.73 18.80 6.80
C ASP A 239 -16.76 19.95 7.83
N GLY A 240 -17.88 20.14 8.54
CA GLY A 240 -18.03 21.11 9.61
C GLY A 240 -18.21 22.55 9.13
N ASP A 241 -18.58 22.76 7.86
CA ASP A 241 -18.76 24.09 7.28
C ASP A 241 -20.11 24.74 7.64
N GLY A 242 -21.01 23.96 8.26
CA GLY A 242 -22.35 24.38 8.68
C GLY A 242 -23.43 24.24 7.60
N VAL A 243 -23.08 23.70 6.44
CA VAL A 243 -23.98 23.14 5.43
C VAL A 243 -24.22 21.67 5.79
N LYS A 244 -25.35 21.14 5.32
CA LYS A 244 -25.61 19.71 5.51
C LYS A 244 -25.06 18.96 4.32
N ASN A 245 -24.59 17.75 4.58
CA ASN A 245 -24.20 16.74 3.60
C ASN A 245 -25.15 16.60 2.40
N GLY A 246 -26.47 16.75 2.61
CA GLY A 246 -27.47 16.66 1.54
C GLY A 246 -27.78 17.96 0.80
N ASP A 247 -27.39 19.08 1.38
CA ASP A 247 -27.60 20.42 0.87
C ASP A 247 -26.31 20.98 0.20
N GLU A 248 -25.20 20.24 0.33
CA GLU A 248 -23.95 20.37 -0.44
C GLU A 248 -24.12 19.95 -1.90
N ASP A 249 -23.15 20.36 -2.72
CA ASP A 249 -23.01 20.16 -4.17
C ASP A 249 -21.53 19.76 -4.38
N ASP A 250 -21.20 18.51 -4.04
CA ASP A 250 -19.82 18.04 -3.85
C ASP A 250 -19.03 18.07 -5.17
N ASP A 251 -19.70 17.79 -6.27
CA ASP A 251 -19.13 17.76 -7.62
C ASP A 251 -19.25 19.10 -8.37
N GLY A 252 -20.10 20.01 -7.87
CA GLY A 252 -20.31 21.34 -8.42
C GLY A 252 -21.14 21.36 -9.71
N ASP A 253 -21.93 20.33 -9.98
CA ASP A 253 -22.80 20.26 -11.16
C ASP A 253 -24.07 21.13 -11.02
N GLY A 254 -24.34 21.61 -9.81
CA GLY A 254 -25.49 22.45 -9.47
C GLY A 254 -26.71 21.69 -8.97
N VAL A 255 -26.58 20.37 -8.75
CA VAL A 255 -27.57 19.50 -8.11
C VAL A 255 -27.08 19.17 -6.72
N ILE A 256 -27.86 19.55 -5.70
CA ILE A 256 -27.49 19.19 -4.33
C ILE A 256 -27.53 17.68 -4.13
N ASN A 257 -26.62 17.16 -3.29
CA ASN A 257 -26.40 15.74 -3.04
C ASN A 257 -27.68 14.94 -2.73
N ARG A 258 -28.68 15.56 -2.08
CA ARG A 258 -29.98 14.93 -1.78
C ARG A 258 -30.82 14.57 -2.99
N SER A 259 -30.60 15.25 -4.11
CA SER A 259 -31.33 15.02 -5.36
C SER A 259 -30.43 14.45 -6.45
N ASP A 260 -29.17 14.20 -6.13
CA ASP A 260 -28.15 13.76 -7.06
C ASP A 260 -27.97 12.23 -6.99
N PRO A 261 -28.16 11.50 -8.11
CA PRO A 261 -27.87 10.08 -8.19
C PRO A 261 -26.38 9.72 -8.37
N ASP A 262 -25.50 10.70 -8.60
CA ASP A 262 -24.04 10.55 -8.81
C ASP A 262 -23.33 11.66 -8.02
N ARG A 263 -23.32 11.52 -6.69
CA ARG A 263 -23.01 12.63 -5.76
C ARG A 263 -21.58 13.17 -5.88
N ASP A 264 -20.65 12.37 -6.38
CA ASP A 264 -19.27 12.79 -6.57
C ASP A 264 -18.93 13.11 -8.04
N GLY A 265 -19.95 13.12 -8.91
CA GLY A 265 -19.85 13.48 -10.32
C GLY A 265 -18.85 12.63 -11.10
N ASN A 266 -18.57 11.41 -10.62
CA ASN A 266 -17.51 10.58 -11.19
C ASN A 266 -17.96 9.82 -12.45
N GLY A 267 -19.22 9.98 -12.85
CA GLY A 267 -19.84 9.37 -14.03
C GLY A 267 -20.38 7.96 -13.78
N VAL A 268 -20.28 7.45 -12.54
CA VAL A 268 -20.87 6.19 -12.09
C VAL A 268 -21.96 6.52 -11.08
N PRO A 269 -23.23 6.21 -11.37
CA PRO A 269 -24.30 6.40 -10.39
C PRO A 269 -23.97 5.68 -9.08
N ASP A 270 -24.18 6.33 -7.93
CA ASP A 270 -23.88 5.83 -6.59
C ASP A 270 -24.38 4.40 -6.33
N ALA A 271 -25.54 4.06 -6.91
CA ALA A 271 -26.17 2.76 -6.75
C ALA A 271 -25.40 1.62 -7.45
N GLN A 272 -24.44 1.95 -8.31
CA GLN A 272 -23.58 1.03 -9.07
C GLN A 272 -22.15 1.03 -8.57
N GLU A 273 -21.80 1.93 -7.65
CA GLU A 273 -20.46 2.01 -7.09
C GLU A 273 -20.16 0.88 -6.10
N SER A 274 -18.87 0.59 -5.95
CA SER A 274 -18.35 -0.36 -4.97
C SER A 274 -17.08 0.18 -4.31
N THR A 275 -16.63 -0.51 -3.26
CA THR A 275 -15.31 -0.24 -2.68
C THR A 275 -14.29 -1.14 -3.36
N ALA A 276 -13.23 -0.54 -3.90
CA ALA A 276 -12.19 -1.29 -4.57
C ALA A 276 -11.53 -2.31 -3.63
N ALA A 277 -11.27 -3.51 -4.17
CA ALA A 277 -10.52 -4.56 -3.50
C ALA A 277 -9.55 -5.19 -4.48
N ILE A 278 -8.32 -4.70 -4.50
CA ILE A 278 -7.26 -5.14 -5.41
C ILE A 278 -6.38 -6.13 -4.65
N THR A 279 -6.29 -7.38 -5.13
CA THR A 279 -5.49 -8.42 -4.50
C THR A 279 -4.57 -9.12 -5.51
N SER A 280 -3.28 -9.18 -5.19
CA SER A 280 -2.32 -10.07 -5.85
C SER A 280 -1.92 -11.21 -4.91
N TYR A 281 -1.87 -12.43 -5.43
CA TYR A 281 -1.35 -13.59 -4.72
C TYR A 281 -0.03 -14.05 -5.34
N GLY A 282 0.98 -14.26 -4.49
CA GLY A 282 2.34 -14.57 -4.89
C GLY A 282 3.21 -13.32 -5.00
N SER A 283 4.26 -13.41 -5.82
CA SER A 283 5.27 -12.34 -5.93
C SER A 283 4.97 -11.24 -6.96
N GLY A 284 3.84 -11.33 -7.66
CA GLY A 284 3.34 -10.22 -8.49
C GLY A 284 2.84 -9.05 -7.63
N GLU A 285 2.92 -7.84 -8.16
CA GLU A 285 2.48 -6.63 -7.47
C GLU A 285 0.95 -6.52 -7.40
N ALA A 286 0.38 -5.93 -6.35
CA ALA A 286 -1.05 -5.61 -6.38
C ALA A 286 -1.32 -4.46 -7.37
N ILE A 287 -0.51 -3.41 -7.30
CA ILE A 287 -0.50 -2.29 -8.25
C ILE A 287 0.95 -2.00 -8.65
N LEU A 288 1.22 -2.04 -9.95
CA LEU A 288 2.46 -1.57 -10.55
C LEU A 288 2.17 -0.31 -11.37
N ILE A 289 2.87 0.79 -11.06
CA ILE A 289 2.85 2.01 -11.85
C ILE A 289 4.25 2.25 -12.38
N GLY A 290 4.40 2.14 -13.70
CA GLY A 290 5.72 2.21 -14.31
C GLY A 290 5.74 1.61 -15.71
N SER A 291 6.66 2.11 -16.51
CA SER A 291 6.87 1.63 -17.88
C SER A 291 8.34 1.50 -18.19
N THR A 292 8.66 0.51 -19.03
CA THR A 292 10.00 0.33 -19.60
C THR A 292 10.15 1.04 -20.95
N THR A 293 9.03 1.42 -21.58
CA THR A 293 9.01 1.95 -22.95
C THR A 293 8.83 3.46 -22.99
N GLN A 294 8.16 4.05 -22.00
CA GLN A 294 7.89 5.49 -21.92
C GLN A 294 7.96 6.04 -20.50
N ASP A 295 7.95 7.37 -20.37
CA ASP A 295 7.71 8.03 -19.11
C ASP A 295 6.21 7.99 -18.78
N VAL A 296 5.88 7.99 -17.49
CA VAL A 296 4.49 7.97 -17.00
C VAL A 296 4.25 9.23 -16.18
N THR A 297 3.18 9.95 -16.48
CA THR A 297 2.69 11.07 -15.67
C THR A 297 1.27 10.76 -15.22
N LEU A 298 1.04 10.84 -13.91
CA LEU A 298 -0.30 10.85 -13.33
C LEU A 298 -0.64 12.29 -12.99
N GLY A 299 -1.59 12.87 -13.74
CA GLY A 299 -2.17 14.17 -13.38
C GLY A 299 -3.07 14.06 -12.16
N ALA A 300 -3.50 15.18 -11.59
CA ALA A 300 -4.34 15.15 -10.40
C ALA A 300 -5.74 14.55 -10.65
N VAL A 301 -6.22 13.70 -9.73
CA VAL A 301 -7.57 13.10 -9.75
C VAL A 301 -8.67 14.15 -9.71
N GLY A 302 -8.44 15.25 -9.01
CA GLY A 302 -9.38 16.36 -8.95
C GLY A 302 -8.73 17.62 -8.39
N THR A 303 -9.52 18.39 -7.64
CA THR A 303 -9.05 19.61 -6.98
C THR A 303 -9.16 19.49 -5.46
N GLY A 304 -8.63 20.49 -4.72
CA GLY A 304 -8.70 20.50 -3.26
C GLY A 304 -8.08 19.25 -2.64
N ASP A 305 -8.85 18.54 -1.82
CA ASP A 305 -8.42 17.31 -1.15
C ASP A 305 -8.12 16.14 -2.11
N SER A 306 -8.65 16.19 -3.33
CA SER A 306 -8.41 15.21 -4.39
C SER A 306 -7.30 15.65 -5.36
N ALA A 307 -6.53 16.72 -5.07
CA ALA A 307 -5.45 17.23 -5.92
C ALA A 307 -4.17 16.38 -5.86
N TYR A 308 -4.31 15.06 -6.02
CA TYR A 308 -3.25 14.05 -5.97
C TYR A 308 -3.35 13.15 -7.19
N GLY A 309 -2.21 12.76 -7.76
CA GLY A 309 -2.17 11.92 -8.96
C GLY A 309 -2.41 10.44 -8.68
N PHE A 310 -2.22 10.01 -7.43
CA PHE A 310 -2.63 8.69 -6.97
C PHE A 310 -3.37 8.79 -5.64
N ILE A 311 -4.61 8.29 -5.62
CA ILE A 311 -5.45 8.24 -4.41
C ILE A 311 -5.90 6.80 -4.18
N ASN A 312 -5.63 6.27 -2.99
CA ASN A 312 -6.23 5.02 -2.51
C ASN A 312 -7.29 5.28 -1.44
N ARG A 313 -8.55 5.00 -1.75
CA ARG A 313 -9.70 4.97 -0.84
C ARG A 313 -10.21 3.56 -0.55
N GLY A 314 -9.81 2.58 -1.35
CA GLY A 314 -10.21 1.18 -1.24
C GLY A 314 -9.22 0.31 -0.47
N SER A 315 -9.12 -0.97 -0.84
CA SER A 315 -8.18 -1.92 -0.27
C SER A 315 -7.23 -2.49 -1.32
N VAL A 316 -5.93 -2.49 -1.01
CA VAL A 316 -4.86 -3.01 -1.86
C VAL A 316 -4.06 -4.03 -1.05
N SER A 317 -4.02 -5.28 -1.52
CA SER A 317 -3.37 -6.38 -0.80
C SER A 317 -2.43 -7.18 -1.71
N ALA A 318 -1.21 -7.44 -1.25
CA ALA A 318 -0.31 -8.42 -1.85
C ALA A 318 -0.02 -9.54 -0.84
N LEU A 319 -0.27 -10.79 -1.25
CA LEU A 319 -0.30 -11.95 -0.37
C LEU A 319 0.64 -13.04 -0.89
N GLY A 320 1.86 -13.10 -0.35
CA GLY A 320 2.77 -14.24 -0.47
C GLY A 320 2.30 -15.38 0.43
N VAL A 321 1.32 -16.17 -0.01
CA VAL A 321 0.63 -17.21 0.79
C VAL A 321 1.58 -18.36 1.22
N TYR A 322 2.59 -18.63 0.39
CA TYR A 322 3.54 -19.72 0.56
C TYR A 322 4.93 -19.21 0.92
N ASP A 323 5.75 -20.10 1.47
CA ASP A 323 7.10 -19.76 1.92
C ASP A 323 7.98 -19.32 0.73
N GLY A 324 8.76 -18.26 0.94
CA GLY A 324 9.70 -17.76 -0.07
C GLY A 324 9.10 -16.86 -1.14
N PHE A 325 7.78 -16.62 -1.13
CA PHE A 325 7.14 -15.66 -2.02
C PHE A 325 7.09 -14.28 -1.39
N ALA A 326 7.92 -13.37 -1.89
CA ALA A 326 7.88 -11.97 -1.48
C ALA A 326 6.54 -11.34 -1.86
N ALA A 327 6.08 -10.34 -1.10
CA ALA A 327 4.83 -9.63 -1.36
C ALA A 327 5.08 -8.12 -1.56
N ASN A 328 4.55 -7.56 -2.64
CA ASN A 328 4.67 -6.14 -2.99
C ASN A 328 3.28 -5.55 -3.29
N SER A 329 2.77 -4.63 -2.47
CA SER A 329 1.41 -4.09 -2.71
C SER A 329 1.42 -2.99 -3.78
N VAL A 330 2.02 -1.85 -3.50
CA VAL A 330 2.12 -0.74 -4.46
C VAL A 330 3.57 -0.51 -4.84
N VAL A 331 3.89 -0.67 -6.11
CA VAL A 331 5.21 -0.39 -6.66
C VAL A 331 5.08 0.72 -7.69
N ILE A 332 5.85 1.78 -7.50
CA ILE A 332 5.92 2.91 -8.43
C ILE A 332 7.37 3.06 -8.82
N GLU A 333 7.72 2.74 -10.06
CA GLU A 333 9.11 2.81 -10.51
C GLU A 333 9.22 3.17 -12.00
N GLY A 334 10.21 4.00 -12.31
CA GLY A 334 10.62 4.21 -13.69
C GLY A 334 11.42 3.00 -14.17
N GLY A 335 11.07 2.44 -15.32
CA GLY A 335 11.96 1.51 -16.00
C GLY A 335 13.32 2.16 -16.30
N PRO A 336 14.33 1.42 -16.78
CA PRO A 336 15.67 1.96 -16.98
C PRO A 336 15.69 3.23 -17.85
N GLY A 337 16.06 4.37 -17.24
CA GLY A 337 16.09 5.68 -17.90
C GLY A 337 14.72 6.31 -18.14
N ARG A 338 13.67 5.80 -17.50
CA ARG A 338 12.30 6.32 -17.49
C ARG A 338 11.97 6.93 -16.13
N THR A 339 10.90 7.70 -16.11
CA THR A 339 10.38 8.37 -14.93
C THR A 339 8.90 8.08 -14.73
N VAL A 340 8.47 8.16 -13.47
CA VAL A 340 7.06 8.21 -13.09
C VAL A 340 6.86 9.48 -12.28
N ASP A 341 6.12 10.43 -12.81
CA ASP A 341 5.78 11.69 -12.13
C ASP A 341 4.34 11.64 -11.61
N ILE A 342 4.16 11.94 -10.33
CA ILE A 342 2.85 11.94 -9.67
C ILE A 342 2.55 13.37 -9.25
N GLU A 343 1.68 14.04 -10.00
CA GLU A 343 1.28 15.41 -9.72
C GLU A 343 0.56 15.48 -8.36
N GLY A 344 0.88 16.48 -7.52
CA GLY A 344 0.28 16.66 -6.20
C GLY A 344 0.70 15.62 -5.14
N GLY A 345 1.05 14.41 -5.57
CA GLY A 345 1.63 13.35 -4.77
C GLY A 345 0.72 12.14 -4.58
N ILE A 346 0.92 11.42 -3.48
CA ILE A 346 0.23 10.18 -3.13
C ILE A 346 -0.67 10.43 -1.91
N ARG A 347 -1.93 9.99 -1.96
CA ARG A 347 -2.86 10.03 -0.82
C ARG A 347 -3.43 8.64 -0.54
N ASN A 348 -3.15 8.10 0.64
CA ASN A 348 -3.73 6.85 1.12
C ASN A 348 -4.75 7.12 2.24
N GLU A 349 -6.02 6.94 1.93
CA GLU A 349 -7.15 6.97 2.88
C GLU A 349 -7.66 5.55 3.20
N GLY A 350 -7.41 4.61 2.30
CA GLY A 350 -7.81 3.22 2.41
C GLY A 350 -6.78 2.34 3.10
N THR A 351 -6.75 1.06 2.73
CA THR A 351 -5.81 0.08 3.26
C THR A 351 -4.82 -0.38 2.21
N ILE A 352 -3.55 -0.46 2.59
CA ILE A 352 -2.46 -1.07 1.80
C ILE A 352 -1.77 -2.11 2.67
N VAL A 353 -1.79 -3.37 2.25
CA VAL A 353 -1.34 -4.51 3.07
C VAL A 353 -0.47 -5.48 2.26
N SER A 354 0.79 -5.65 2.65
CA SER A 354 1.66 -6.73 2.16
C SER A 354 1.86 -7.79 3.23
N LEU A 355 1.58 -9.06 2.92
CA LEU A 355 1.79 -10.20 3.82
C LEU A 355 2.60 -11.28 3.10
N SER A 356 3.61 -11.84 3.76
CA SER A 356 4.40 -12.96 3.25
C SER A 356 4.71 -14.01 4.33
N PHE A 357 5.23 -15.16 3.92
CA PHE A 357 5.82 -16.17 4.80
C PHE A 357 7.26 -16.45 4.37
N GLU A 358 8.19 -16.43 5.31
CA GLU A 358 9.62 -16.70 5.09
C GLU A 358 10.24 -15.89 3.93
N ALA A 359 9.71 -14.69 3.67
CA ALA A 359 10.09 -13.85 2.54
C ALA A 359 9.87 -12.36 2.84
N ASP A 360 10.44 -11.52 1.99
CA ASP A 360 10.33 -10.06 2.11
C ASP A 360 8.89 -9.58 1.91
N SER A 361 8.54 -8.47 2.56
CA SER A 361 7.20 -7.87 2.48
C SER A 361 7.34 -6.36 2.37
N THR A 362 6.90 -5.79 1.25
CA THR A 362 6.93 -4.33 1.04
C THR A 362 5.54 -3.81 0.71
N ALA A 363 4.98 -2.96 1.56
CA ALA A 363 3.64 -2.41 1.31
C ALA A 363 3.69 -1.35 0.20
N ILE A 364 4.62 -0.40 0.29
CA ILE A 364 4.80 0.63 -0.74
C ILE A 364 6.29 0.76 -1.09
N ARG A 365 6.60 0.71 -2.39
CA ARG A 365 7.94 0.92 -2.92
C ARG A 365 7.93 2.03 -3.97
N LEU A 366 8.63 3.11 -3.68
CA LEU A 366 9.01 4.13 -4.66
C LEU A 366 10.39 3.78 -5.20
N GLY A 367 10.42 3.18 -6.39
CA GLY A 367 11.62 2.78 -7.09
C GLY A 367 12.32 3.95 -7.79
N ALA A 368 13.49 3.67 -8.37
CA ALA A 368 14.25 4.66 -9.13
C ALA A 368 13.39 5.31 -10.22
N GLY A 369 13.51 6.63 -10.40
CA GLY A 369 12.74 7.40 -11.39
C GLY A 369 11.33 7.81 -10.95
N ALA A 370 10.83 7.32 -9.79
CA ALA A 370 9.59 7.82 -9.21
C ALA A 370 9.79 9.20 -8.56
N THR A 371 8.94 10.16 -8.91
CA THR A 371 8.93 11.53 -8.38
C THR A 371 7.55 11.85 -7.85
N THR A 372 7.47 12.19 -6.56
CA THR A 372 6.22 12.61 -5.91
C THR A 372 6.52 13.71 -4.89
N PRO A 373 5.80 14.85 -4.90
CA PRO A 373 6.11 15.98 -4.01
C PRO A 373 5.64 15.76 -2.56
N ASP A 374 4.61 14.93 -2.33
CA ASP A 374 4.03 14.71 -1.01
C ASP A 374 3.44 13.30 -0.92
N PHE A 375 3.45 12.73 0.28
CA PHE A 375 2.73 11.51 0.57
C PHE A 375 1.97 11.66 1.89
N GLN A 376 0.64 11.67 1.78
CA GLN A 376 -0.27 11.66 2.92
C GLN A 376 -0.86 10.27 3.17
N ASN A 377 -0.69 9.76 4.39
CA ASN A 377 -1.35 8.57 4.87
C ASN A 377 -2.36 8.93 5.97
N THR A 378 -3.65 8.90 5.63
CA THR A 378 -4.74 9.01 6.60
C THR A 378 -5.35 7.64 6.95
N GLY A 379 -5.16 6.65 6.07
CA GLY A 379 -5.58 5.27 6.23
C GLY A 379 -4.54 4.36 6.89
N THR A 380 -4.45 3.11 6.43
CA THR A 380 -3.54 2.11 6.99
C THR A 380 -2.53 1.61 5.96
N ILE A 381 -1.26 1.54 6.35
CA ILE A 381 -0.18 0.89 5.59
C ILE A 381 0.43 -0.17 6.49
N THR A 382 0.35 -1.44 6.08
CA THR A 382 0.88 -2.57 6.84
C THR A 382 1.77 -3.45 5.96
N ALA A 383 3.00 -3.68 6.40
CA ALA A 383 3.84 -4.75 5.88
C ALA A 383 4.08 -5.77 6.98
N ALA A 384 3.86 -7.05 6.67
CA ALA A 384 4.15 -8.12 7.61
C ALA A 384 4.69 -9.41 6.97
N THR A 385 5.40 -10.16 7.79
CA THR A 385 5.86 -11.51 7.45
C THR A 385 5.84 -12.43 8.68
N SER A 386 5.77 -13.73 8.45
CA SER A 386 6.18 -14.75 9.43
C SER A 386 7.53 -15.30 9.02
N SER A 387 8.59 -14.99 9.77
CA SER A 387 9.98 -15.37 9.51
C SER A 387 10.56 -16.18 10.67
N LYS A 388 10.33 -17.49 10.63
CA LYS A 388 10.80 -18.46 11.63
C LYS A 388 12.15 -19.07 11.26
N GLU A 389 12.43 -19.22 9.97
CA GLU A 389 13.62 -19.92 9.46
C GLU A 389 14.49 -19.05 8.55
N THR A 390 13.90 -18.07 7.89
CA THR A 390 14.57 -17.17 6.94
C THR A 390 14.62 -15.75 7.48
N ASN A 391 15.78 -15.08 7.36
CA ASN A 391 15.84 -13.65 7.61
C ASN A 391 15.17 -12.90 6.45
N SER A 392 14.11 -12.16 6.75
CA SER A 392 13.33 -11.39 5.77
C SER A 392 13.35 -9.90 6.10
N GLU A 393 13.22 -9.08 5.07
CA GLU A 393 13.09 -7.64 5.19
C GLU A 393 11.62 -7.23 5.06
N VAL A 394 11.10 -6.56 6.08
CA VAL A 394 9.71 -6.07 6.12
C VAL A 394 9.73 -4.56 6.12
N THR A 395 9.13 -3.95 5.09
CA THR A 395 9.14 -2.50 4.91
C THR A 395 7.76 -1.94 4.59
N ALA A 396 7.24 -1.01 5.41
CA ALA A 396 5.94 -0.39 5.10
C ALA A 396 6.06 0.66 3.98
N LEU A 397 7.03 1.58 4.07
CA LEU A 397 7.37 2.52 3.01
C LEU A 397 8.86 2.45 2.67
N ARG A 398 9.15 2.08 1.42
CA ARG A 398 10.51 2.02 0.87
C ARG A 398 10.68 3.06 -0.22
N ILE A 399 11.68 3.92 -0.06
CA ILE A 399 12.10 4.90 -1.06
C ILE A 399 13.50 4.50 -1.53
N ASP A 400 13.59 3.97 -2.74
CA ASP A 400 14.85 3.50 -3.31
C ASP A 400 15.72 4.67 -3.81
N ALA A 401 17.02 4.41 -3.92
CA ALA A 401 17.95 5.35 -4.54
C ALA A 401 17.47 5.74 -5.95
N GLY A 402 17.45 7.05 -6.22
CA GLY A 402 16.97 7.60 -7.49
C GLY A 402 15.47 7.89 -7.54
N ALA A 403 14.71 7.59 -6.48
CA ALA A 403 13.37 8.14 -6.26
C ALA A 403 13.46 9.55 -5.63
N THR A 404 12.35 10.30 -5.63
CA THR A 404 12.23 11.59 -4.93
C THR A 404 10.90 11.68 -4.19
N LEU A 405 10.96 11.84 -2.86
CA LEU A 405 9.82 12.13 -1.99
C LEU A 405 10.29 13.06 -0.85
N PRO A 406 9.99 14.37 -0.89
CA PRO A 406 10.51 15.31 0.11
C PRO A 406 9.67 15.40 1.39
N SER A 407 8.37 15.07 1.34
CA SER A 407 7.41 15.23 2.44
C SER A 407 6.59 13.95 2.65
N PHE A 408 6.53 13.48 3.89
CA PHE A 408 5.64 12.40 4.32
C PHE A 408 4.84 12.81 5.56
N THR A 409 3.51 12.69 5.49
CA THR A 409 2.61 12.96 6.61
C THR A 409 1.77 11.73 6.91
N ASN A 410 1.86 11.23 8.14
CA ASN A 410 1.04 10.13 8.65
C ASN A 410 0.04 10.64 9.69
N SER A 411 -1.24 10.62 9.36
CA SER A 411 -2.35 10.83 10.27
C SER A 411 -3.23 9.59 10.46
N GLY A 412 -2.77 8.44 9.98
CA GLY A 412 -3.38 7.13 10.15
C GLY A 412 -2.44 6.14 10.85
N SER A 413 -2.27 4.95 10.28
CA SER A 413 -1.36 3.93 10.81
C SER A 413 -0.34 3.48 9.78
N VAL A 414 0.93 3.42 10.18
CA VAL A 414 2.01 2.74 9.46
C VAL A 414 2.58 1.66 10.37
N LEU A 415 2.54 0.40 9.93
CA LEU A 415 3.00 -0.75 10.69
C LEU A 415 3.89 -1.66 9.83
N ALA A 416 5.15 -1.82 10.24
CA ALA A 416 5.99 -2.93 9.80
C ALA A 416 6.08 -3.94 10.94
N THR A 417 5.63 -5.18 10.73
CA THR A 417 5.63 -6.18 11.81
C THR A 417 6.06 -7.56 11.34
N ALA A 418 6.76 -8.29 12.20
CA ALA A 418 7.10 -9.68 11.90
C ALA A 418 6.87 -10.60 13.11
N GLY A 419 6.51 -11.85 12.81
CA GLY A 419 6.55 -12.96 13.74
C GLY A 419 7.78 -13.83 13.48
N GLY A 420 8.26 -14.54 14.52
CA GLY A 420 9.35 -15.50 14.39
C GLY A 420 10.72 -15.01 14.92
N GLY A 421 10.89 -13.70 15.08
CA GLY A 421 12.06 -13.10 15.76
C GLY A 421 13.32 -12.93 14.89
N LEU A 422 13.33 -13.37 13.63
CA LEU A 422 14.47 -13.24 12.72
C LEU A 422 14.44 -11.98 11.86
N ALA A 423 13.26 -11.61 11.34
CA ALA A 423 13.13 -10.54 10.34
C ALA A 423 13.55 -9.16 10.85
N ASN A 424 14.08 -8.35 9.94
CA ASN A 424 14.23 -6.91 10.16
C ASN A 424 12.97 -6.20 9.72
N THR A 425 12.45 -5.33 10.59
CA THR A 425 11.23 -4.55 10.33
C THR A 425 11.56 -3.08 10.28
N THR A 426 11.18 -2.41 9.20
CA THR A 426 11.40 -0.99 9.00
C THR A 426 10.11 -0.29 8.57
N ALA A 427 9.59 0.67 9.34
CA ALA A 427 8.35 1.34 8.95
C ALA A 427 8.59 2.28 7.75
N ILE A 428 9.62 3.12 7.81
CA ILE A 428 10.05 3.98 6.70
C ILE A 428 11.54 3.82 6.46
N VAL A 429 11.94 3.54 5.22
CA VAL A 429 13.33 3.60 4.79
C VAL A 429 13.47 4.51 3.58
N ASP A 430 14.39 5.48 3.68
CA ASP A 430 14.80 6.35 2.58
C ASP A 430 16.26 6.07 2.21
N LEU A 431 16.44 5.40 1.07
CA LEU A 431 17.74 5.17 0.44
C LEU A 431 18.08 6.26 -0.60
N SER A 432 17.11 7.12 -0.95
CA SER A 432 17.31 8.24 -1.88
C SER A 432 17.98 9.45 -1.22
N GLY A 433 17.76 9.62 0.08
CA GLY A 433 18.20 10.80 0.83
C GLY A 433 17.43 12.08 0.45
N THR A 434 16.22 11.93 -0.09
CA THR A 434 15.38 13.05 -0.54
C THR A 434 14.32 13.47 0.46
N LEU A 435 13.99 12.61 1.44
CA LEU A 435 12.99 12.90 2.45
C LEU A 435 13.54 13.92 3.45
N THR A 436 12.85 15.06 3.61
CA THR A 436 13.29 16.18 4.47
C THR A 436 12.29 16.52 5.56
N SER A 437 11.03 16.10 5.41
CA SER A 437 9.96 16.32 6.40
C SER A 437 9.18 15.05 6.63
N ILE A 438 9.11 14.63 7.89
CA ILE A 438 8.29 13.51 8.36
C ILE A 438 7.40 14.03 9.48
N THR A 439 6.09 14.02 9.27
CA THR A 439 5.11 14.37 10.30
C THR A 439 4.30 13.14 10.71
N ASN A 440 4.34 12.79 11.99
CA ASN A 440 3.52 11.74 12.58
C ASN A 440 2.47 12.34 13.52
N LEU A 441 1.20 12.17 13.17
CA LEU A 441 0.05 12.61 13.96
C LEU A 441 -0.69 11.47 14.67
N ARG A 442 -0.36 10.22 14.32
CA ARG A 442 -0.96 9.00 14.88
C ARG A 442 0.12 7.94 15.06
N SER A 443 0.04 6.80 14.36
CA SER A 443 0.83 5.62 14.67
C SER A 443 1.86 5.30 13.59
N LEU A 444 3.13 5.18 13.98
CA LEU A 444 4.22 4.74 13.12
C LEU A 444 5.07 3.72 13.88
N GLN A 445 4.98 2.44 13.51
CA GLN A 445 5.53 1.36 14.33
C GLN A 445 6.29 0.33 13.50
N ALA A 446 7.44 -0.10 14.04
CA ALA A 446 8.16 -1.29 13.65
C ALA A 446 8.22 -2.25 14.85
N THR A 447 7.63 -3.44 14.71
CA THR A 447 7.51 -4.40 15.82
C THR A 447 7.95 -5.79 15.42
N LEU A 448 8.60 -6.50 16.33
CA LEU A 448 9.07 -7.86 16.12
C LEU A 448 8.65 -8.74 17.28
N ASN A 449 7.90 -9.80 16.97
CA ASN A 449 7.42 -10.76 17.96
C ASN A 449 8.28 -12.02 17.92
N ALA A 450 8.60 -12.57 19.10
CA ALA A 450 9.31 -13.84 19.21
C ALA A 450 8.48 -15.01 18.63
N ASN A 451 9.15 -16.11 18.31
CA ASN A 451 8.47 -17.35 17.94
C ASN A 451 7.83 -18.03 19.16
N GLU A 452 6.97 -19.03 18.92
CA GLU A 452 6.31 -19.78 20.00
C GLU A 452 7.30 -20.57 20.87
N ALA A 453 8.45 -20.95 20.32
CA ALA A 453 9.52 -21.65 21.04
C ALA A 453 10.25 -20.74 22.05
N GLY A 454 10.06 -19.42 21.98
CA GLY A 454 10.70 -18.44 22.85
C GLY A 454 12.18 -18.24 22.54
N ASP A 455 12.59 -18.49 21.29
CA ASP A 455 13.97 -18.27 20.86
C ASP A 455 14.35 -16.78 20.94
N PRO A 456 15.65 -16.45 21.11
CA PRO A 456 16.09 -15.07 21.15
C PRO A 456 15.71 -14.31 19.88
N VAL A 457 15.11 -13.14 20.06
CA VAL A 457 14.87 -12.20 18.96
C VAL A 457 16.22 -11.65 18.48
N THR A 458 16.52 -11.83 17.20
CA THR A 458 17.78 -11.39 16.57
C THR A 458 17.58 -10.33 15.49
N GLY A 459 16.37 -10.22 14.94
CA GLY A 459 16.00 -9.16 14.01
C GLY A 459 15.95 -7.78 14.68
N GLN A 460 15.96 -6.75 13.84
CA GLN A 460 15.95 -5.35 14.26
C GLN A 460 14.61 -4.67 13.97
N THR A 461 14.24 -3.69 14.80
CA THR A 461 13.05 -2.84 14.60
C THR A 461 13.48 -1.40 14.39
N THR A 462 13.13 -0.83 13.24
CA THR A 462 13.50 0.54 12.88
C THR A 462 12.24 1.29 12.46
N ALA A 463 11.84 2.31 13.21
CA ALA A 463 10.70 3.11 12.83
C ALA A 463 11.01 3.93 11.58
N ILE A 464 12.12 4.68 11.61
CA ILE A 464 12.49 5.63 10.56
C ILE A 464 13.98 5.43 10.27
N ASN A 465 14.31 5.13 9.02
CA ASN A 465 15.69 5.07 8.54
C ASN A 465 15.87 6.02 7.38
N VAL A 466 16.43 7.19 7.65
CA VAL A 466 16.75 8.23 6.67
C VAL A 466 18.24 8.55 6.68
N ALA A 467 19.07 7.57 7.07
CA ALA A 467 20.51 7.74 7.21
C ALA A 467 21.25 8.07 5.90
N ALA A 468 20.61 7.90 4.75
CA ALA A 468 21.13 8.33 3.45
C ALA A 468 21.03 9.85 3.23
N ASN A 469 20.23 10.57 4.04
CA ASN A 469 20.06 12.01 3.92
C ASN A 469 21.34 12.74 4.36
N THR A 470 21.72 13.78 3.61
CA THR A 470 22.91 14.61 3.89
C THR A 470 22.57 16.10 3.98
N THR A 471 21.30 16.46 3.84
CA THR A 471 20.81 17.85 3.85
C THR A 471 20.16 18.25 5.15
N GLY A 472 19.63 17.27 5.90
CA GLY A 472 18.88 17.45 7.14
C GLY A 472 17.41 17.03 6.97
N VAL A 473 16.86 16.43 8.02
CA VAL A 473 15.50 15.93 8.13
C VAL A 473 14.84 16.50 9.36
N THR A 474 13.61 17.00 9.22
CA THR A 474 12.74 17.35 10.34
C THR A 474 11.72 16.24 10.57
N ILE A 475 11.77 15.62 11.74
CA ILE A 475 10.76 14.68 12.24
C ILE A 475 9.92 15.41 13.29
N MET A 476 8.62 15.56 13.02
CA MET A 476 7.67 16.15 13.96
C MET A 476 6.66 15.10 14.39
N GLN A 477 6.56 14.86 15.70
CA GLN A 477 5.46 14.09 16.29
C GLN A 477 4.54 15.03 17.06
N ASN A 478 3.28 15.13 16.63
CA ASN A 478 2.32 16.07 17.21
C ASN A 478 0.91 15.46 17.20
N GLY A 479 0.22 15.47 18.33
CA GLY A 479 -1.14 14.96 18.41
C GLY A 479 -2.15 15.89 17.77
N VAL A 480 -3.31 15.33 17.40
CA VAL A 480 -4.44 16.14 16.93
C VAL A 480 -5.27 16.55 18.14
N ALA A 481 -5.32 17.85 18.42
CA ALA A 481 -6.06 18.39 19.55
C ALA A 481 -7.56 18.09 19.44
N SER A 482 -8.17 17.70 20.55
CA SER A 482 -9.59 17.35 20.64
C SER A 482 -10.12 17.64 22.04
N ALA A 483 -11.44 17.83 22.16
CA ALA A 483 -12.04 18.14 23.45
C ALA A 483 -12.14 16.87 24.32
N PRO A 484 -11.58 16.85 25.54
CA PRO A 484 -11.56 15.66 26.37
C PRO A 484 -12.97 15.27 26.85
N THR A 485 -13.22 13.97 26.87
CA THR A 485 -14.47 13.38 27.39
C THR A 485 -14.17 12.42 28.54
N ALA A 486 -15.21 11.92 29.22
CA ALA A 486 -15.00 10.90 30.25
C ALA A 486 -14.55 9.54 29.68
N ALA A 487 -14.81 9.27 28.40
CA ALA A 487 -14.43 8.03 27.72
C ALA A 487 -13.08 8.14 26.99
N ASP A 488 -12.68 9.37 26.65
CA ASP A 488 -11.41 9.72 26.03
C ASP A 488 -10.85 10.94 26.77
N PRO A 489 -10.26 10.73 27.95
CA PRO A 489 -9.69 11.81 28.73
C PRO A 489 -8.40 12.34 28.07
N ASP A 490 -7.98 13.51 28.52
CA ASP A 490 -6.63 14.03 28.33
C ASP A 490 -5.92 13.80 29.67
N SER A 491 -5.19 12.69 29.77
CA SER A 491 -4.64 12.21 31.04
C SER A 491 -3.46 13.04 31.56
N ASP A 492 -2.71 13.69 30.67
CA ASP A 492 -1.53 14.49 31.01
C ASP A 492 -1.76 16.01 30.90
N GLY A 493 -2.88 16.43 30.33
CA GLY A 493 -3.34 17.81 30.26
C GLY A 493 -2.66 18.62 29.16
N ASP A 494 -2.14 17.96 28.12
CA ASP A 494 -1.38 18.58 27.04
C ASP A 494 -2.27 19.18 25.92
N GLY A 495 -3.59 18.92 25.97
CA GLY A 495 -4.57 19.37 24.98
C GLY A 495 -4.87 18.37 23.87
N VAL A 496 -4.28 17.16 23.92
CA VAL A 496 -4.54 16.02 23.04
C VAL A 496 -5.18 14.92 23.88
N THR A 497 -6.23 14.28 23.38
CA THR A 497 -6.84 13.15 24.12
C THR A 497 -6.02 11.89 23.98
N ASP A 498 -6.11 10.99 24.97
CA ASP A 498 -5.36 9.73 25.04
C ASP A 498 -5.50 8.90 23.74
N SER A 499 -6.67 8.90 23.08
CA SER A 499 -6.88 8.18 21.80
C SER A 499 -6.24 8.85 20.57
N SER A 500 -5.87 10.12 20.68
CA SER A 500 -5.27 10.95 19.62
C SER A 500 -3.78 11.21 19.86
N GLU A 501 -3.21 10.64 20.91
CA GLU A 501 -1.77 10.67 21.15
C GLU A 501 -1.02 9.87 20.07
N PRO A 502 0.01 10.46 19.46
CA PRO A 502 0.82 9.77 18.47
C PRO A 502 1.85 8.85 19.12
N ILE A 503 2.32 7.86 18.36
CA ILE A 503 3.39 6.97 18.80
C ILE A 503 4.34 6.64 17.66
N ILE A 504 5.64 6.66 17.98
CA ILE A 504 6.72 6.06 17.18
C ILE A 504 7.30 4.87 17.95
N VAL A 505 7.37 3.69 17.33
CA VAL A 505 8.00 2.49 17.92
C VAL A 505 9.04 1.91 16.98
N GLY A 506 10.24 1.65 17.50
CA GLY A 506 11.42 1.24 16.73
C GLY A 506 12.49 2.33 16.69
N ASP A 507 13.70 1.99 16.27
CA ASP A 507 14.81 2.95 16.20
C ASP A 507 14.56 4.04 15.13
N ILE A 508 15.05 5.25 15.39
CA ILE A 508 15.15 6.35 14.43
C ILE A 508 16.62 6.50 14.04
N ARG A 509 16.93 6.46 12.75
CA ARG A 509 18.28 6.62 12.19
C ARG A 509 18.30 7.77 11.20
N LEU A 510 19.10 8.77 11.54
CA LEU A 510 19.29 10.02 10.81
C LEU A 510 20.67 10.04 10.14
N GLY A 511 20.93 11.10 9.39
CA GLY A 511 21.96 11.15 8.36
C GLY A 511 23.21 11.90 8.77
N SER A 512 23.78 12.65 7.83
CA SER A 512 24.89 13.60 8.10
C SER A 512 24.47 15.07 7.93
N GLY A 513 23.17 15.29 7.80
CA GLY A 513 22.58 16.61 7.66
C GLY A 513 22.28 17.22 9.03
N ALA A 514 21.88 18.48 9.07
CA ALA A 514 21.39 19.07 10.32
C ALA A 514 19.96 18.59 10.58
N ASP A 515 19.79 17.64 11.49
CA ASP A 515 18.53 16.94 11.74
C ASP A 515 17.78 17.54 12.95
N MET A 516 16.45 17.58 12.86
CA MET A 516 15.57 18.05 13.94
C MET A 516 14.54 16.98 14.28
N VAL A 517 14.56 16.48 15.52
CA VAL A 517 13.52 15.61 16.07
C VAL A 517 12.72 16.41 17.09
N ASP A 518 11.48 16.75 16.76
CA ASP A 518 10.57 17.54 17.58
C ASP A 518 9.37 16.70 18.03
N ILE A 519 9.38 16.28 19.30
CA ILE A 519 8.34 15.45 19.89
C ILE A 519 7.49 16.32 20.81
N ARG A 520 6.24 16.56 20.42
CA ARG A 520 5.32 17.48 21.10
C ARG A 520 4.24 16.78 21.90
N ASN A 521 3.83 15.58 21.51
CA ASN A 521 2.84 14.78 22.23
C ASN A 521 3.16 13.28 22.10
N GLY A 522 2.55 12.47 22.96
CA GLY A 522 2.62 11.01 22.87
C GLY A 522 4.01 10.46 23.13
N ARG A 523 4.35 9.34 22.47
CA ARG A 523 5.50 8.49 22.85
C ARG A 523 6.45 8.20 21.70
N VAL A 524 7.75 8.14 21.99
CA VAL A 524 8.78 7.54 21.12
C VAL A 524 9.49 6.43 21.87
N LEU A 525 9.41 5.20 21.35
CA LEU A 525 9.96 4.00 21.96
C LEU A 525 11.01 3.37 21.04
N GLY A 526 12.29 3.68 21.24
CA GLY A 526 13.37 3.23 20.38
C GLY A 526 14.61 4.12 20.52
N GLY A 527 15.76 3.64 20.05
CA GLY A 527 16.97 4.45 20.00
C GLY A 527 16.87 5.55 18.94
N ILE A 528 17.46 6.72 19.20
CA ILE A 528 17.59 7.80 18.21
C ILE A 528 19.08 7.95 17.90
N HIS A 529 19.43 7.78 16.63
CA HIS A 529 20.78 7.95 16.09
C HIS A 529 20.79 9.18 15.20
N PHE A 530 21.39 10.27 15.67
CA PHE A 530 21.45 11.55 14.96
C PHE A 530 22.47 11.54 13.82
N GLY A 531 23.61 10.89 14.01
CA GLY A 531 24.64 10.83 12.99
C GLY A 531 25.60 12.01 13.12
N ASP A 532 25.92 12.65 12.01
CA ASP A 532 26.76 13.85 11.98
C ASP A 532 25.88 15.07 11.65
N GLY A 533 26.31 16.27 12.01
CA GLY A 533 25.57 17.49 11.70
C GLY A 533 25.12 18.24 12.95
N ALA A 534 24.66 19.48 12.74
CA ALA A 534 24.17 20.31 13.84
C ALA A 534 22.74 19.90 14.19
N ASP A 535 22.63 18.94 15.09
CA ASP A 535 21.40 18.21 15.36
C ASP A 535 20.62 18.75 16.55
N ARG A 536 19.30 18.54 16.55
CA ARG A 536 18.43 18.97 17.65
C ARG A 536 17.39 17.92 18.03
N LEU A 537 17.33 17.60 19.33
CA LEU A 537 16.22 16.91 19.97
C LEU A 537 15.41 17.90 20.82
N SER A 538 14.12 18.05 20.51
CA SER A 538 13.16 18.87 21.25
C SER A 538 12.05 17.98 21.82
N ILE A 539 11.80 18.08 23.13
CA ILE A 539 10.72 17.37 23.81
C ILE A 539 9.85 18.38 24.55
N THR A 540 8.59 18.48 24.12
CA THR A 540 7.60 19.44 24.60
C THR A 540 6.23 18.77 24.82
N GLY A 541 5.26 19.54 25.32
CA GLY A 541 3.86 19.13 25.46
C GLY A 541 3.62 17.82 26.21
N GLY A 542 4.42 17.49 27.22
CA GLY A 542 4.22 16.28 28.03
C GLY A 542 4.77 14.99 27.41
N ALA A 543 5.27 15.04 26.18
CA ALA A 543 5.71 13.86 25.44
C ALA A 543 6.82 13.04 26.14
N GLU A 544 6.86 11.74 25.84
CA GLU A 544 7.82 10.80 26.41
C GLU A 544 8.71 10.18 25.32
N VAL A 545 10.02 10.37 25.44
CA VAL A 545 11.03 9.68 24.62
C VAL A 545 11.76 8.66 25.49
N ARG A 546 11.76 7.39 25.08
CA ARG A 546 12.36 6.29 25.82
C ARG A 546 13.23 5.43 24.92
N GLY A 547 14.55 5.52 25.13
CA GLY A 547 15.54 4.82 24.32
C GLY A 547 16.93 5.39 24.49
N GLY A 548 17.91 4.83 23.77
CA GLY A 548 19.25 5.41 23.71
C GLY A 548 19.27 6.62 22.78
N VAL A 549 20.03 7.66 23.13
CA VAL A 549 20.31 8.79 22.23
C VAL A 549 21.78 8.74 21.85
N PHE A 550 22.04 8.69 20.55
CA PHE A 550 23.37 8.51 19.98
C PHE A 550 23.65 9.60 18.95
N ASP A 551 24.91 10.01 18.91
CA ASP A 551 25.42 11.09 18.07
C ASP A 551 26.89 10.79 17.77
N SER A 552 27.34 10.95 16.52
CA SER A 552 28.70 10.53 16.11
C SER A 552 29.74 11.63 16.18
N ASP A 553 29.37 12.91 16.05
CA ASP A 553 30.33 14.02 16.01
C ASP A 553 30.30 14.94 17.27
N GLY A 554 29.26 14.84 18.09
CA GLY A 554 29.10 15.61 19.33
C GLY A 554 28.34 16.92 19.16
N ASP A 555 27.77 17.23 17.99
CA ASP A 555 27.06 18.48 17.68
C ASP A 555 25.53 18.38 17.84
N LEU A 556 25.09 17.62 18.85
CA LEU A 556 23.69 17.47 19.22
C LEU A 556 23.26 18.42 20.36
N ASP A 557 22.20 19.20 20.12
CA ASP A 557 21.48 19.98 21.13
C ASP A 557 20.24 19.25 21.63
N ILE A 558 20.10 19.09 22.95
CA ILE A 558 18.94 18.44 23.58
C ILE A 558 18.18 19.45 24.44
N ASP A 559 16.91 19.65 24.15
CA ASP A 559 16.01 20.54 24.89
C ASP A 559 14.76 19.78 25.39
N ILE A 560 14.66 19.63 26.71
CA ILE A 560 13.53 18.97 27.37
C ILE A 560 12.72 20.05 28.10
N ALA A 561 11.82 20.74 27.39
CA ALA A 561 11.13 21.90 27.95
C ALA A 561 9.94 21.50 28.86
N ASN A 562 9.09 20.59 28.38
CA ASN A 562 7.93 20.05 29.09
C ASN A 562 7.69 18.62 28.58
N GLY A 563 8.18 17.61 29.31
CA GLY A 563 8.14 16.21 28.86
C GLY A 563 9.25 15.37 29.49
N VAL A 564 9.41 14.14 29.02
CA VAL A 564 10.30 13.14 29.64
C VAL A 564 11.26 12.57 28.61
N LEU A 565 12.56 12.60 28.92
CA LEU A 565 13.58 11.77 28.26
C LEU A 565 14.05 10.67 29.21
N GLU A 566 13.72 9.42 28.92
CA GLU A 566 14.30 8.24 29.55
C GLU A 566 15.45 7.70 28.70
N ALA A 567 16.65 8.26 28.93
CA ALA A 567 17.89 7.93 28.25
C ALA A 567 18.44 6.56 28.71
N ARG A 568 18.57 5.63 27.76
CA ARG A 568 18.90 4.22 27.98
C ARG A 568 20.17 3.74 27.27
N GLN A 569 20.93 4.63 26.65
CA GLN A 569 22.22 4.29 26.07
C GLN A 569 23.17 3.74 27.15
N LEU A 570 24.04 2.80 26.77
CA LEU A 570 24.99 2.14 27.69
C LEU A 570 26.36 2.84 27.73
N THR A 571 26.59 3.79 26.82
CA THR A 571 27.82 4.56 26.69
C THR A 571 27.55 6.05 26.89
N THR A 572 28.62 6.83 27.06
CA THR A 572 28.51 8.30 27.08
C THR A 572 28.27 8.82 25.67
N THR A 573 27.26 9.67 25.49
CA THR A 573 27.02 10.43 24.26
C THR A 573 27.62 11.83 24.44
N ASN A 574 28.52 12.24 23.54
CA ASN A 574 28.96 13.64 23.49
C ASN A 574 27.83 14.45 22.87
N ILE A 575 27.62 15.65 23.37
CA ILE A 575 26.55 16.56 22.90
C ILE A 575 27.09 17.99 22.96
N ASN A 576 26.44 18.94 22.27
CA ASN A 576 26.77 20.35 22.35
C ASN A 576 26.04 21.02 23.53
N GLU A 577 24.72 20.89 23.63
CA GLU A 577 23.92 21.47 24.72
C GLU A 577 22.90 20.48 25.30
N LEU A 578 22.64 20.61 26.62
CA LEU A 578 21.53 19.94 27.30
C LEU A 578 20.78 20.93 28.18
N ASN A 579 19.55 21.23 27.79
CA ASN A 579 18.61 22.04 28.56
C ASN A 579 17.49 21.17 29.13
N VAL A 580 17.14 21.41 30.40
CA VAL A 580 16.00 20.77 31.06
C VAL A 580 15.16 21.87 31.70
N GLY A 581 13.98 22.10 31.12
CA GLY A 581 13.01 23.08 31.57
C GLY A 581 12.44 22.77 32.95
N ALA A 582 11.63 23.70 33.49
CA ALA A 582 11.04 23.56 34.81
C ALA A 582 10.10 22.33 34.92
N ASP A 583 9.42 22.03 33.81
CA ASP A 583 8.50 20.89 33.67
C ASP A 583 9.14 19.72 32.90
N GLY A 584 10.43 19.84 32.54
CA GLY A 584 11.21 18.80 31.88
C GLY A 584 11.77 17.76 32.86
N VAL A 585 11.81 16.50 32.43
CA VAL A 585 12.34 15.39 33.22
C VAL A 585 13.38 14.61 32.41
N LEU A 586 14.60 14.53 32.94
CA LEU A 586 15.64 13.65 32.43
C LEU A 586 15.85 12.45 33.37
N VAL A 587 15.65 11.25 32.84
CA VAL A 587 15.97 9.98 33.50
C VAL A 587 17.14 9.34 32.76
N VAL A 588 18.17 8.92 33.50
CA VAL A 588 19.37 8.28 32.93
C VAL A 588 19.53 6.91 33.56
N THR A 589 19.67 5.88 32.72
CA THR A 589 19.96 4.52 33.17
C THR A 589 21.42 4.42 33.59
N LEU A 590 21.71 3.71 34.70
CA LEU A 590 23.08 3.46 35.17
C LEU A 590 23.39 1.97 35.02
N ASP A 591 24.46 1.63 34.32
CA ASP A 591 24.94 0.26 34.18
C ASP A 591 26.10 0.02 35.16
N ALA A 592 25.73 -0.25 36.41
CA ALA A 592 26.68 -0.53 37.49
C ALA A 592 27.38 -1.89 37.33
N GLU A 593 26.79 -2.80 36.54
CA GLU A 593 27.29 -4.16 36.35
C GLU A 593 28.50 -4.18 35.40
N ASN A 594 28.47 -3.39 34.34
CA ASN A 594 29.60 -3.28 33.39
C ASN A 594 30.54 -2.10 33.68
N GLY A 595 30.27 -1.31 34.72
CA GLY A 595 31.12 -0.18 35.12
C GLY A 595 31.19 0.96 34.10
N THR A 596 30.24 1.02 33.16
CA THR A 596 30.14 2.07 32.15
C THR A 596 29.54 3.35 32.76
N ARG A 597 29.72 4.47 32.07
CA ARG A 597 29.19 5.79 32.46
C ARG A 597 28.20 6.28 31.40
N PRO A 598 27.00 5.68 31.33
CA PRO A 598 25.94 6.16 30.44
C PRO A 598 25.52 7.59 30.78
N GLY A 599 25.04 8.32 29.77
CA GLY A 599 24.55 9.70 29.91
C GLY A 599 25.19 10.67 28.90
N PHE A 600 25.04 11.96 29.17
CA PHE A 600 25.42 13.03 28.23
C PHE A 600 26.64 13.84 28.72
N LYS A 601 27.50 14.23 27.78
CA LYS A 601 28.71 15.01 28.05
C LYS A 601 28.81 16.26 27.15
N PRO A 602 28.40 17.44 27.64
CA PRO A 602 28.62 18.70 26.94
C PRO A 602 30.09 19.16 26.98
N PRO A 603 30.54 20.04 26.05
CA PRO A 603 31.86 20.64 26.06
C PRO A 603 32.05 21.54 27.30
N CYS A 604 32.77 21.05 28.31
CA CYS A 604 33.28 21.78 29.48
C CYS A 604 32.28 22.69 30.24
N ALA A 605 31.56 22.09 31.21
CA ALA A 605 30.87 22.73 32.34
C ALA A 605 29.84 23.84 32.03
N ALA A 606 28.68 23.44 31.48
CA ALA A 606 27.45 24.20 31.67
C ALA A 606 27.07 24.17 33.16
N ALA A 607 27.18 25.32 33.83
CA ALA A 607 26.69 25.50 35.19
C ALA A 607 25.16 25.32 35.17
N SER A 608 24.65 24.26 35.80
CA SER A 608 23.20 24.08 35.94
C SER A 608 22.60 25.24 36.74
N SER A 609 21.72 26.00 36.12
CA SER A 609 20.92 27.03 36.79
C SER A 609 19.63 26.45 37.38
N ASN A 610 19.70 25.31 38.08
CA ASN A 610 18.76 24.88 39.13
C ASN A 610 19.17 23.49 39.67
N PRO A 611 19.05 23.19 40.97
CA PRO A 611 19.40 21.87 41.49
C PRO A 611 18.30 20.85 41.16
N ALA A 612 18.48 20.11 40.07
CA ALA A 612 17.67 18.94 39.75
C ALA A 612 17.68 17.93 40.91
N ARG A 613 16.49 17.54 41.35
CA ARG A 613 16.27 16.67 42.51
C ARG A 613 16.53 15.21 42.11
N ARG A 614 17.79 14.76 42.17
CA ARG A 614 18.16 13.33 42.02
C ARG A 614 17.37 12.47 43.03
N ARG A 615 16.38 11.71 42.56
CA ARG A 615 15.77 10.59 43.31
C ARG A 615 16.28 9.27 42.74
N GLY A 616 17.37 8.76 43.31
CA GLY A 616 17.72 7.35 43.15
C GLY A 616 16.84 6.49 44.07
N ARG A 617 16.01 5.61 43.50
CA ARG A 617 15.43 4.49 44.25
C ARG A 617 16.38 3.31 44.11
N GLY A 618 17.15 3.03 45.15
CA GLY A 618 17.80 1.75 45.34
C GLY A 618 16.91 0.85 46.18
N ARG A 619 16.50 -0.29 45.62
CA ARG A 619 16.63 -1.63 46.20
C ARG A 619 16.36 -2.69 45.16
#